data_AF-A0A077W6M2-F1
#
_entry.id   AF-A0A077W6M2-F1
#
_cell.length_a   1.000
_cell.length_b   1.000
_cell.length_c   1.000
_cell.angle_alpha   90.00
_cell.angle_beta   90.00
_cell.angle_gamma   90.00
#
_symmetry.space_group_name_H-M   'P 1'
#
loop_
_entity.id
_entity.type
_entity.pdbx_description
1 polymer ?
#
loop_
_entity_poly.entity_id
_entity_poly.type
_entity_poly.pdbx_seq_one_letter_code
_entity_poly.pdbx_strand_id
1 'polypeptide(L)'
;MDEPTPSIDKSQCQLYELVQYQCEVTSTHIECNPFVRVFLRCAGKPTTEVTPEYDYNGDPVTNVLPDFGAVGSKKSPPGVVMMDDDKQP
;
A
#
# COMPACT_ATOMS: atom_id res chain seq x y z
N MET A 1 24.76 -26.61 -0.26
CA MET A 1 24.11 -26.65 -1.58
C MET A 1 23.02 -25.59 -1.51
N ASP A 2 23.33 -24.38 -1.92
CA ASP A 2 22.35 -23.28 -1.93
C ASP A 2 21.40 -23.50 -3.10
N GLU A 3 20.13 -23.73 -2.79
CA GLU A 3 19.04 -23.78 -3.77
C GLU A 3 18.93 -22.40 -4.43
N PRO A 4 18.96 -22.29 -5.77
CA PRO A 4 18.89 -21.00 -6.44
C PRO A 4 17.51 -20.40 -6.16
N THR A 5 17.48 -19.36 -5.32
CA THR A 5 16.25 -18.61 -5.06
C THR A 5 15.83 -17.97 -6.38
N PRO A 6 14.63 -18.28 -6.93
CA PRO A 6 14.23 -17.74 -8.22
C PRO A 6 14.18 -16.22 -8.13
N SER A 7 15.08 -15.54 -8.84
CA SER A 7 15.10 -14.09 -8.95
C SER A 7 13.80 -13.66 -9.65
N ILE A 8 12.90 -13.01 -8.91
CA ILE A 8 11.64 -12.53 -9.48
C ILE A 8 11.97 -11.42 -10.47
N ASP A 9 11.69 -11.68 -11.74
CA ASP A 9 11.70 -10.64 -12.75
C ASP A 9 10.52 -9.70 -12.50
N LYS A 10 10.81 -8.54 -11.90
CA LYS A 10 9.80 -7.51 -11.58
C LYS A 10 9.08 -7.01 -12.84
N SER A 11 9.65 -7.19 -14.03
CA SER A 11 8.98 -6.84 -15.31
C SER A 11 7.77 -7.72 -15.61
N GLN A 12 7.63 -8.85 -14.93
CA GLN A 12 6.50 -9.78 -15.06
C GLN A 12 5.39 -9.53 -14.04
N CYS A 13 5.43 -8.41 -13.31
CA CYS A 13 4.40 -7.98 -12.39
C CYS A 13 3.49 -6.94 -13.04
N GLN A 14 2.17 -7.09 -12.89
CA GLN A 14 1.15 -6.18 -13.41
C GLN A 14 0.16 -5.83 -12.30
N LEU A 15 -0.23 -4.55 -12.25
CA LEU A 15 -1.29 -4.06 -11.40
C LEU A 15 -2.63 -4.15 -12.13
N TYR A 16 -3.64 -4.62 -11.41
CA TYR A 16 -5.01 -4.73 -11.86
C TYR A 16 -5.91 -3.96 -10.91
N GLU A 17 -6.93 -3.32 -11.46
CA GLU A 17 -7.93 -2.61 -10.69
C GLU A 17 -9.27 -3.34 -10.79
N LEU A 18 -9.96 -3.46 -9.66
CA LEU A 18 -11.34 -3.95 -9.58
C LEU A 18 -12.17 -2.94 -8.82
N VAL A 19 -13.19 -2.38 -9.48
CA VAL A 19 -14.19 -1.53 -8.83
C VAL A 19 -15.32 -2.41 -8.32
N GLN A 20 -15.60 -2.33 -7.03
CA GLN A 20 -16.74 -2.99 -6.38
C GLN A 20 -17.70 -1.94 -5.84
N TYR A 21 -18.95 -2.34 -5.60
CA TYR A 21 -19.98 -1.45 -5.05
C TYR A 21 -20.50 -2.07 -3.76
N GLN A 22 -20.46 -1.29 -2.69
CA GLN A 22 -21.16 -1.60 -1.45
C GLN A 22 -22.53 -0.96 -1.51
N CYS A 23 -23.57 -1.78 -1.57
CA CYS A 23 -24.94 -1.31 -1.70
C CYS A 23 -25.73 -1.52 -0.41
N GLU A 24 -26.50 -0.51 -0.02
CA GLU A 24 -27.41 -0.53 1.11
C GLU A 24 -28.83 -0.23 0.61
N VAL A 25 -29.80 -1.01 1.10
CA VAL A 25 -31.21 -0.81 0.77
C VAL A 25 -31.81 0.13 1.81
N THR A 26 -32.24 1.30 1.37
CA THR A 26 -32.99 2.25 2.20
C THR A 26 -34.50 2.04 2.03
N SER A 27 -35.31 2.80 2.75
CA SER A 27 -36.77 2.76 2.62
C SER A 27 -37.28 3.27 1.26
N THR A 28 -36.47 4.00 0.49
CA THR A 28 -36.91 4.67 -0.74
C THR A 28 -36.10 4.30 -1.98
N HIS A 29 -34.86 3.84 -1.81
CA HIS A 29 -33.95 3.52 -2.93
C HIS A 29 -32.79 2.62 -2.46
N ILE A 30 -31.97 2.18 -3.41
CA ILE A 30 -30.71 1.49 -3.14
C ILE A 30 -29.59 2.52 -3.29
N GLU A 31 -28.76 2.67 -2.27
CA GLU A 31 -27.56 3.51 -2.30
C GLU A 31 -26.34 2.62 -2.47
N CYS A 32 -25.51 2.86 -3.50
CA CYS A 32 -24.31 2.08 -3.76
C CYS A 32 -23.08 2.98 -3.80
N ASN A 33 -22.13 2.71 -2.92
CA ASN A 33 -20.87 3.44 -2.84
C ASN A 33 -19.76 2.60 -3.51
N PRO A 34 -19.08 3.13 -4.55
CA PRO A 34 -17.98 2.43 -5.18
C PRO A 34 -16.75 2.41 -4.28
N PHE A 35 -16.02 1.31 -4.29
CA PHE A 35 -14.69 1.21 -3.70
C PHE A 35 -13.76 0.45 -4.63
N VAL A 36 -12.53 0.95 -4.76
CA VAL A 36 -11.52 0.41 -5.66
C VAL A 36 -10.64 -0.57 -4.90
N ARG A 37 -10.39 -1.73 -5.50
CA ARG A 37 -9.38 -2.68 -5.05
C ARG A 37 -8.27 -2.81 -6.07
N VAL A 38 -7.03 -2.78 -5.60
CA VAL A 38 -5.84 -2.91 -6.44
C VAL A 38 -5.19 -4.25 -6.18
N PHE A 39 -4.83 -4.98 -7.24
CA PHE A 39 -4.23 -6.31 -7.15
C PHE A 39 -2.90 -6.35 -7.90
N LEU A 40 -1.88 -6.93 -7.29
CA LEU A 40 -0.60 -7.21 -7.91
C LEU A 40 -0.55 -8.69 -8.34
N ARG A 41 -0.31 -8.92 -9.62
CA ARG A 41 -0.10 -10.25 -10.18
C ARG A 41 1.30 -10.34 -10.78
N CYS A 42 2.10 -11.27 -10.28
CA CYS A 42 3.42 -11.59 -10.82
C CYS A 42 3.45 -13.05 -11.31
N ALA A 43 4.24 -13.34 -12.34
CA ALA A 43 4.40 -14.71 -12.84
C ALA A 43 4.88 -15.68 -11.74
N GLY A 44 4.24 -16.85 -11.63
CA GLY A 44 4.61 -17.88 -10.65
C GLY A 44 4.25 -17.56 -9.19
N LYS A 45 3.49 -16.50 -8.91
CA LYS A 45 3.02 -16.13 -7.57
C LYS A 45 1.50 -15.98 -7.52
N PRO A 46 0.88 -16.17 -6.34
CA PRO A 46 -0.51 -15.80 -6.14
C PRO A 46 -0.72 -14.29 -6.38
N THR A 47 -1.88 -13.93 -6.93
CA THR A 47 -2.33 -12.54 -6.97
C THR A 47 -2.58 -12.04 -5.56
N THR A 48 -2.09 -10.85 -5.21
CA THR A 48 -2.22 -10.25 -3.87
C THR A 48 -2.93 -8.91 -3.97
N GLU A 49 -3.87 -8.65 -3.06
CA GLU A 49 -4.49 -7.34 -2.92
C GLU A 49 -3.50 -6.36 -2.27
N VAL A 50 -3.31 -5.20 -2.91
CA VAL A 50 -2.37 -4.14 -2.52
C VAL A 50 -3.07 -2.77 -2.46
N THR A 51 -4.38 -2.78 -2.20
CA THR A 51 -5.17 -1.55 -2.00
C THR A 51 -4.60 -0.77 -0.81
N PRO A 52 -4.19 0.51 -0.99
CA PRO A 52 -3.63 1.31 0.10
C PRO A 52 -4.71 1.69 1.11
N GLU A 53 -4.39 1.57 2.40
CA GLU A 53 -5.17 2.11 3.51
C GLU A 53 -4.66 3.52 3.82
N TYR A 54 -5.55 4.46 4.10
CA TYR A 54 -5.20 5.84 4.45
C TYR A 54 -5.72 6.19 5.84
N ASP A 55 -4.97 7.01 6.58
CA ASP A 55 -5.36 7.51 7.89
C ASP A 55 -6.36 8.68 7.77
N TYR A 56 -6.78 9.23 8.91
CA TYR A 56 -7.69 10.38 8.95
C TYR A 56 -7.11 11.68 8.38
N ASN A 57 -5.78 11.75 8.19
CA ASN A 57 -5.09 12.88 7.56
C ASN A 57 -4.93 12.69 6.05
N GLY A 58 -5.26 11.51 5.53
CA GLY A 58 -5.07 11.13 4.13
C GLY A 58 -3.69 10.55 3.83
N ASP A 59 -2.91 10.20 4.85
CA ASP A 59 -1.59 9.59 4.70
C ASP A 59 -1.71 8.06 4.63
N PRO A 60 -0.94 7.36 3.78
CA PRO A 60 -1.01 5.91 3.68
C PRO A 60 -0.54 5.24 4.99
N VAL A 61 -1.37 4.34 5.54
CA VAL A 61 -1.17 3.67 6.84
C VAL A 61 -0.11 2.57 6.76
N THR A 62 0.19 2.04 5.57
CA THR A 62 1.07 0.88 5.41
C THR A 62 2.46 1.23 4.86
N ASN A 63 3.49 0.79 5.58
CA ASN A 63 4.88 0.68 5.12
C ASN A 63 5.08 -0.43 4.06
N VAL A 64 4.01 -0.90 3.41
CA VAL A 64 4.03 -2.01 2.44
C VAL A 64 3.64 -1.48 1.07
N LEU A 65 4.38 -0.48 0.58
CA LEU A 65 4.67 -0.48 -0.84
C LEU A 65 5.36 -1.82 -1.13
N PRO A 66 4.91 -2.64 -2.10
CA PRO A 66 5.72 -3.76 -2.54
C PRO A 66 7.10 -3.19 -2.86
N ASP A 67 8.17 -3.79 -2.34
CA ASP A 67 9.52 -3.26 -2.48
C ASP A 67 9.82 -3.00 -3.97
N PHE A 68 9.62 -1.75 -4.38
CA PHE A 68 9.91 -1.25 -5.71
C PHE A 68 11.41 -0.97 -5.84
N GLY A 69 12.27 -1.68 -5.09
CA GLY A 69 13.73 -1.56 -5.20
C GLY A 69 14.15 -0.11 -5.11
N ALA A 70 14.18 0.43 -3.90
CA ALA A 70 14.59 1.80 -3.62
C ALA A 70 15.83 2.19 -4.45
N VAL A 71 15.62 3.00 -5.49
CA VAL A 71 16.68 3.81 -6.08
C VAL A 71 16.90 4.96 -5.11
N GLY A 72 17.99 4.90 -4.37
CA GLY A 72 18.51 6.05 -3.64
C GLY A 72 18.26 6.01 -2.15
N SER A 73 19.33 5.68 -1.44
CA SER A 73 19.63 6.02 -0.06
C SER A 73 18.82 7.18 0.53
N LYS A 74 18.22 6.94 1.70
CA LYS A 74 18.47 7.75 2.90
C LYS A 74 18.22 6.92 4.15
N LYS A 75 19.32 6.56 4.78
CA LYS A 75 19.46 5.92 6.09
C LYS A 75 19.04 6.91 7.18
N SER A 76 18.14 6.51 8.08
CA SER A 76 18.30 6.75 9.53
C SER A 76 17.28 5.94 10.33
N PRO A 77 17.74 4.96 11.11
CA PRO A 77 17.42 4.92 12.55
C PRO A 77 18.66 4.50 13.37
N PRO A 78 18.72 4.53 14.71
CA PRO A 78 17.83 5.10 15.74
C PRO A 78 18.48 6.28 16.51
N GLY A 79 17.69 7.12 17.18
CA GLY A 79 18.21 8.13 18.13
C GLY A 79 17.82 9.60 17.92
N VAL A 80 16.70 9.89 17.24
CA VAL A 80 16.21 11.28 17.17
C VAL A 80 15.28 11.56 18.36
N VAL A 81 15.83 12.19 19.39
CA VAL A 81 15.05 12.93 20.39
C VAL A 81 14.61 14.26 19.78
N MET A 82 13.32 14.58 19.87
CA MET A 82 12.80 15.92 19.61
C MET A 82 12.32 16.49 20.95
N MET A 83 13.14 17.35 21.54
CA MET A 83 12.90 18.24 22.70
C MET A 83 13.73 19.51 22.35
N ASP A 84 13.25 20.75 22.36
CA ASP A 84 12.10 21.42 22.95
C ASP A 84 11.70 22.58 22.03
N ASP A 85 10.42 22.99 22.06
CA ASP A 85 9.97 24.28 21.51
C ASP A 85 9.28 25.06 22.64
N ASP A 86 10.10 25.69 23.49
CA ASP A 86 9.62 26.66 24.49
C ASP A 86 10.51 27.91 24.47
N LYS A 87 10.20 28.79 23.51
CA LYS A 87 10.55 30.22 23.51
C LYS A 87 9.70 30.88 22.43
N GLN A 88 8.67 31.69 22.69
CA GLN A 88 8.70 32.99 23.37
C GLN A 88 7.25 33.57 23.38
N PRO A 89 6.91 34.58 24.21
CA PRO A 89 7.54 35.91 24.23
C PRO A 89 8.22 36.31 25.54
#